data_AF-X1HH66-F1
#
_entry.id   AF-X1HH66-F1
#
_cell.length_a   1.000
_cell.length_b   1.000
_cell.length_c   1.000
_cell.angle_alpha   90.00
_cell.angle_beta   90.00
_cell.angle_gamma   90.00
#
_symmetry.space_group_name_H-M   'P 1'
#
loop_
_entity.id
_entity.type
_entity.pdbx_description
1 polymer ?
#
loop_
_entity_poly.entity_id
_entity_poly.type
_entity_poly.pdbx_seq_one_letter_code
_entity_poly.pdbx_strand_id
1 'polypeptide(L)'
;MTIIGANEEVVGRIVLVREDISANVNQNIAGIRIRKIQVLPEYVEAFLSTRTGRNLILQISRTATRVNMNLKEVKAIKIPIPPIKIQEKIIKIMERARTKRKQNLKEAERLKKELNDFFLKNLGLVYPEEKKENVFIAELDERLDPYYYRPRFKRVMGSFRGGKFGLKKLKEVIGFSSKQIDPKKEPNRVFK
;
A
#
# COMPACT_ATOMS: atom_id res chain seq x y z
N MET A 1 -10.91 8.89 -18.68
CA MET A 1 -9.68 8.45 -18.00
C MET A 1 -9.95 7.12 -17.31
N THR A 2 -9.46 6.01 -17.88
CA THR A 2 -9.70 4.67 -17.34
C THR A 2 -8.62 4.38 -16.30
N ILE A 3 -8.98 4.21 -15.03
CA ILE A 3 -8.02 3.87 -13.97
C ILE A 3 -7.46 2.46 -14.25
N ILE A 4 -6.23 2.38 -14.74
CA ILE A 4 -5.43 1.14 -14.84
C ILE A 4 -4.88 0.88 -13.44
N GLY A 5 -5.31 -0.22 -12.79
CA GLY A 5 -4.91 -0.52 -11.41
C GLY A 5 -5.87 -1.40 -10.57
N ALA A 6 -7.03 -1.80 -11.09
CA ALA A 6 -7.87 -2.77 -10.39
C ALA A 6 -7.25 -4.18 -10.48
N ASN A 7 -6.70 -4.65 -9.37
CA ASN A 7 -6.20 -6.01 -9.18
C ASN A 7 -6.95 -6.68 -8.00
N GLU A 8 -6.71 -7.96 -7.76
CA GLU A 8 -7.36 -8.73 -6.69
C GLU A 8 -7.11 -8.14 -5.28
N GLU A 9 -6.01 -7.41 -5.09
CA GLU A 9 -5.71 -6.76 -3.82
C GLU A 9 -6.53 -5.49 -3.57
N VAL A 10 -6.96 -4.82 -4.63
CA VAL A 10 -7.69 -3.55 -4.58
C VAL A 10 -9.20 -3.76 -4.63
N VAL A 11 -9.67 -4.72 -5.42
CA VAL A 11 -11.11 -5.02 -5.51
C VAL A 11 -11.63 -5.57 -4.18
N GLY A 12 -12.86 -5.17 -3.82
CA GLY A 12 -13.50 -5.62 -2.59
C GLY A 12 -12.95 -4.99 -1.32
N ARG A 13 -12.13 -3.94 -1.41
CA ARG A 13 -11.79 -3.11 -0.25
C ARG A 13 -13.03 -2.37 0.21
N ILE A 14 -13.30 -2.49 1.50
CA ILE A 14 -14.48 -1.95 2.15
C ILE A 14 -14.00 -1.11 3.33
N VAL A 15 -14.72 -0.01 3.54
CA VAL A 15 -14.50 0.88 4.67
C VAL A 15 -15.86 1.34 5.18
N LEU A 16 -15.99 1.41 6.49
CA LEU A 16 -17.16 2.02 7.13
C LEU A 16 -16.96 3.53 7.20
N VAL A 17 -17.90 4.28 6.64
CA VAL A 17 -17.98 5.73 6.81
C VAL A 17 -18.67 6.00 8.15
N ARG A 18 -17.91 6.52 9.13
CA ARG A 18 -18.38 6.74 10.51
C ARG A 18 -18.96 8.13 10.76
N GLU A 19 -18.59 9.08 9.92
CA GLU A 19 -18.97 10.48 10.02
C GLU A 19 -19.84 10.86 8.82
N ASP A 20 -20.81 11.74 9.04
CA ASP A 20 -21.59 12.29 7.93
C ASP A 20 -20.73 13.32 7.19
N ILE A 21 -20.09 12.85 6.12
CA ILE A 21 -19.18 13.64 5.29
C ILE A 21 -19.83 13.91 3.94
N SER A 22 -19.84 15.18 3.53
CA SER A 22 -20.14 15.53 2.14
C SER A 22 -18.97 15.09 1.27
N ALA A 23 -19.18 14.05 0.46
CA ALA A 23 -18.12 13.44 -0.33
C ALA A 23 -18.62 13.02 -1.72
N ASN A 24 -17.74 13.15 -2.72
CA ASN A 24 -17.96 12.64 -4.07
C ASN A 24 -17.42 11.20 -4.17
N VAL A 25 -18.21 10.29 -4.71
CA VAL A 25 -17.78 8.92 -5.04
C VAL A 25 -17.59 8.80 -6.55
N ASN A 26 -16.54 8.08 -6.96
CA ASN A 26 -16.32 7.79 -8.38
C ASN A 26 -17.07 6.52 -8.81
N GLN A 27 -17.07 6.24 -10.12
CA GLN A 27 -17.74 5.08 -10.72
C GLN A 27 -17.28 3.70 -10.24
N ASN A 28 -16.14 3.60 -9.55
CA ASN A 28 -15.58 2.35 -9.05
C ASN A 28 -15.86 2.14 -7.55
N ILE A 29 -16.68 3.00 -6.94
CA ILE A 29 -17.07 2.90 -5.53
C ILE A 29 -18.57 2.61 -5.46
N ALA A 30 -18.95 1.54 -4.76
CA ALA A 30 -20.34 1.23 -4.45
C ALA A 30 -20.67 1.69 -3.04
N GLY A 31 -21.62 2.63 -2.91
CA GLY A 31 -22.19 3.01 -1.62
C GLY A 31 -23.20 1.97 -1.13
N ILE A 32 -22.96 1.38 0.05
CA ILE A 32 -23.85 0.38 0.67
C ILE A 32 -24.48 1.01 1.91
N ARG A 33 -25.82 1.07 1.96
CA ARG A 33 -26.57 1.54 3.13
C ARG A 33 -27.38 0.38 3.71
N ILE A 34 -27.14 0.06 4.98
CA ILE A 34 -27.88 -0.98 5.70
C ILE A 34 -29.24 -0.42 6.10
N ARG A 35 -30.32 -1.09 5.69
CA ARG A 35 -31.71 -0.65 5.96
C ARG A 35 -32.37 -1.36 7.15
N LYS A 36 -31.81 -2.49 7.59
CA LYS A 36 -32.41 -3.35 8.63
C LYS A 36 -31.76 -3.09 9.97
N ILE A 37 -32.56 -2.79 10.98
CA ILE A 37 -32.12 -2.52 12.38
C ILE A 37 -31.39 -3.74 12.98
N GLN A 38 -31.69 -4.95 12.53
CA GLN A 38 -31.11 -6.20 13.04
C GLN A 38 -29.70 -6.51 12.49
N VAL A 39 -29.13 -5.63 11.66
CA VAL A 39 -27.79 -5.82 11.06
C VAL A 39 -26.95 -4.59 11.36
N LEU A 40 -25.85 -4.79 12.08
CA LEU A 40 -24.91 -3.71 12.38
C LEU A 40 -24.01 -3.45 11.15
N PRO A 41 -23.87 -2.19 10.68
CA PRO A 41 -22.96 -1.86 9.58
C PRO A 41 -21.51 -2.29 9.82
N GLU A 42 -21.03 -2.15 11.06
CA GLU A 42 -19.71 -2.59 11.50
C GLU A 42 -19.53 -4.10 11.34
N TYR A 43 -20.59 -4.89 11.55
CA TYR A 43 -20.53 -6.34 11.36
C TYR A 43 -20.37 -6.70 9.88
N VAL A 44 -21.12 -6.05 8.99
CA VAL A 44 -21.03 -6.26 7.54
C VAL A 44 -19.62 -5.93 7.05
N GLU A 45 -19.09 -4.79 7.47
CA GLU A 45 -17.74 -4.38 7.13
C GLU A 45 -16.67 -5.33 7.70
N ALA A 46 -16.83 -5.77 8.95
CA ALA A 46 -15.94 -6.76 9.57
C ALA A 46 -15.96 -8.10 8.82
N PHE A 47 -17.14 -8.64 8.51
CA PHE A 47 -17.30 -9.92 7.80
C PHE A 47 -16.66 -9.87 6.42
N LEU A 48 -16.98 -8.85 5.62
CA LEU A 48 -16.46 -8.72 4.27
C LEU A 48 -14.95 -8.45 4.23
N SER A 49 -14.38 -7.90 5.31
CA SER A 49 -12.94 -7.73 5.48
C SER A 49 -12.19 -9.03 5.84
N THR A 50 -12.89 -10.09 6.25
CA THR A 50 -12.27 -11.38 6.54
C THR A 50 -11.81 -12.09 5.26
N ARG A 51 -10.91 -13.07 5.38
CA ARG A 51 -10.50 -13.92 4.24
C ARG A 51 -11.70 -14.56 3.55
N THR A 52 -12.67 -15.06 4.31
CA THR A 52 -13.89 -15.67 3.76
C THR A 52 -14.72 -14.65 2.98
N GLY A 53 -14.96 -13.47 3.56
CA GLY A 53 -15.68 -12.39 2.89
C GLY A 53 -14.98 -11.92 1.61
N ARG A 54 -13.66 -11.77 1.64
CA ARG A 54 -12.86 -11.41 0.45
C ARG A 54 -12.92 -12.48 -0.62
N ASN A 55 -12.82 -13.76 -0.26
CA ASN A 55 -12.92 -14.86 -1.23
C ASN A 55 -14.30 -14.89 -1.90
N LEU A 56 -15.37 -14.62 -1.16
CA LEU A 56 -16.71 -14.51 -1.72
C LEU A 56 -16.82 -13.35 -2.72
N ILE A 57 -16.24 -12.20 -2.39
CA ILE A 57 -16.18 -11.04 -3.29
C ILE A 57 -15.42 -11.39 -4.58
N LEU A 58 -14.26 -12.03 -4.46
CA LEU A 58 -13.44 -12.43 -5.60
C LEU A 58 -14.15 -13.47 -6.48
N GLN A 59 -14.83 -14.43 -5.88
CA GLN A 59 -15.62 -15.44 -6.61
C GLN A 59 -16.73 -14.82 -7.46
N ILE A 60 -17.36 -13.75 -6.97
CA ILE A 60 -18.45 -13.06 -7.68
C ILE A 60 -17.90 -12.06 -8.71
N SER A 61 -16.68 -11.56 -8.50
CA SER A 61 -16.04 -10.61 -9.40
C SER A 61 -15.71 -11.24 -10.76
N ARG A 62 -15.79 -10.43 -11.82
CA ARG A 62 -15.43 -10.90 -13.17
C ARG A 62 -13.92 -10.76 -13.38
N THR A 63 -13.26 -11.82 -13.84
CA THR A 63 -11.79 -11.86 -13.98
C THR A 63 -11.29 -11.83 -15.42
N ALA A 64 -12.17 -11.70 -16.42
CA ALA A 64 -11.83 -11.94 -17.83
C ALA A 64 -10.72 -11.04 -18.41
N THR A 65 -10.44 -9.88 -17.82
CA THR A 65 -9.32 -8.99 -18.21
C THR A 65 -8.98 -7.98 -17.12
N ARG A 66 -9.97 -7.57 -16.32
CA ARG A 66 -9.83 -6.72 -15.14
C ARG A 66 -10.79 -7.20 -14.08
N VAL A 67 -10.32 -7.31 -12.85
CA VAL A 67 -11.18 -7.62 -11.71
C VAL A 67 -12.10 -6.41 -11.50
N ASN A 68 -13.41 -6.60 -11.65
CA ASN A 68 -14.41 -5.56 -11.40
C ASN A 68 -15.73 -6.17 -10.89
N MET A 69 -16.54 -5.35 -10.22
CA MET A 69 -17.89 -5.70 -9.79
C MET A 69 -18.88 -4.61 -10.16
N ASN A 70 -20.02 -5.00 -10.72
CA ASN A 70 -21.17 -4.12 -10.89
C ASN A 70 -22.11 -4.16 -9.66
N LEU A 71 -23.10 -3.26 -9.63
CA LEU A 71 -24.06 -3.20 -8.51
C LEU A 71 -24.94 -4.45 -8.38
N LYS A 72 -25.16 -5.23 -9.45
CA LYS A 72 -25.93 -6.48 -9.37
C LYS A 72 -25.11 -7.55 -8.63
N GLU A 73 -23.82 -7.65 -8.94
CA GLU A 73 -22.86 -8.53 -8.27
C GLU A 73 -22.70 -8.18 -6.79
N VAL A 74 -22.56 -6.90 -6.45
CA VAL A 74 -22.51 -6.45 -5.04
C VAL A 74 -23.78 -6.86 -4.28
N LYS A 75 -24.96 -6.73 -4.90
CA LYS A 75 -26.24 -7.15 -4.30
C LYS A 75 -26.38 -8.67 -4.14
N ALA A 76 -25.63 -9.45 -4.90
CA ALA A 76 -25.67 -10.91 -4.85
C ALA A 76 -24.79 -11.52 -3.74
N ILE A 77 -23.95 -10.70 -3.08
CA ILE A 77 -23.09 -11.16 -1.98
C ILE A 77 -23.95 -11.68 -0.83
N LYS A 78 -23.80 -12.97 -0.51
CA LYS A 78 -24.50 -13.62 0.60
C LYS A 78 -23.71 -13.42 1.90
N ILE A 79 -24.36 -12.88 2.92
CA ILE A 79 -23.74 -12.58 4.23
C ILE A 79 -24.51 -13.34 5.31
N PRO A 80 -23.85 -14.13 6.18
CA PRO A 80 -24.51 -14.74 7.32
C PRO A 80 -24.91 -13.66 8.32
N ILE A 81 -26.12 -13.71 8.88
CA ILE A 81 -26.59 -12.71 9.84
C ILE A 81 -26.83 -13.42 11.19
N PRO A 82 -25.85 -13.42 12.10
CA PRO A 82 -26.03 -14.01 13.43
C PRO A 82 -26.83 -13.05 14.34
N PRO A 83 -27.30 -13.49 15.52
CA PRO A 83 -27.91 -12.62 16.52
C PRO A 83 -27.03 -11.42 16.89
N ILE A 84 -27.64 -10.29 17.26
CA ILE A 84 -26.95 -9.01 17.58
C ILE A 84 -25.79 -9.21 18.57
N LYS A 85 -26.00 -9.98 19.63
CA LYS A 85 -24.95 -10.27 20.64
C LYS A 85 -23.69 -10.90 20.04
N ILE A 86 -23.83 -11.71 18.98
CA ILE A 86 -22.69 -12.32 18.28
C ILE A 86 -22.04 -11.29 17.34
N GLN A 87 -22.84 -10.47 16.64
CA GLN A 87 -22.34 -9.38 15.81
C GLN A 87 -21.45 -8.43 16.64
N GLU A 88 -21.91 -7.99 17.81
CA GLU A 88 -21.15 -7.13 18.73
C GLU A 88 -19.83 -7.75 19.19
N LYS A 89 -19.80 -9.06 19.48
CA LYS A 89 -18.56 -9.77 19.85
C LYS A 89 -17.55 -9.74 18.71
N ILE A 90 -18.01 -9.97 17.47
CA ILE A 90 -17.15 -9.93 16.27
C ILE A 90 -16.60 -8.52 16.07
N ILE A 91 -17.45 -7.49 16.20
CA ILE A 91 -17.04 -6.09 16.09
C ILE A 91 -15.96 -5.77 17.13
N LYS A 92 -16.13 -6.18 18.39
CA LYS A 92 -15.13 -5.95 19.46
C LYS A 92 -13.78 -6.60 19.14
N ILE A 93 -13.78 -7.81 18.55
CA ILE A 93 -12.53 -8.48 18.13
C ILE A 93 -11.86 -7.69 17.00
N MET A 94 -12.65 -7.28 15.99
CA MET A 94 -12.14 -6.53 14.85
C MET A 94 -11.55 -5.17 15.26
N GLU A 95 -12.22 -4.44 16.14
CA GLU A 95 -11.73 -3.15 16.66
C GLU A 95 -10.42 -3.32 17.45
N ARG A 96 -10.31 -4.35 18.30
CA ARG A 96 -9.03 -4.66 18.98
C ARG A 96 -7.90 -4.91 17.99
N ALA A 97 -8.16 -5.69 16.93
CA ALA A 97 -7.18 -5.95 15.88
C ALA A 97 -6.76 -4.67 15.14
N ARG A 98 -7.72 -3.78 14.84
CA ARG A 98 -7.45 -2.46 14.22
C ARG A 98 -6.59 -1.58 15.09
N THR A 99 -6.93 -1.46 16.37
CA THR A 99 -6.15 -0.67 17.32
C THR A 99 -4.72 -1.21 17.41
N LYS A 100 -4.54 -2.53 17.52
CA LYS A 100 -3.21 -3.13 17.57
C LYS A 100 -2.42 -2.90 16.28
N ARG A 101 -3.06 -3.04 15.11
CA ARG A 101 -2.43 -2.74 13.82
C ARG A 101 -1.98 -1.28 13.75
N LYS A 102 -2.82 -0.33 14.17
CA LYS A 102 -2.49 1.10 14.19
C LYS A 102 -1.29 1.39 15.09
N GLN A 103 -1.24 0.78 16.28
CA GLN A 103 -0.11 0.90 17.20
C GLN A 103 1.19 0.34 16.58
N ASN A 104 1.14 -0.86 16.02
CA ASN A 104 2.30 -1.50 15.40
C ASN A 104 2.83 -0.70 14.20
N LEU A 105 1.94 -0.11 13.39
CA LEU A 105 2.34 0.75 12.27
C LEU A 105 3.03 2.02 12.77
N LYS A 106 2.45 2.68 13.78
CA LYS A 106 3.05 3.87 14.41
C LYS A 106 4.43 3.55 14.99
N GLU A 107 4.57 2.40 15.62
CA GLU A 107 5.85 1.94 16.17
C GLU A 107 6.88 1.64 15.06
N ALA A 108 6.46 0.97 13.98
CA ALA A 108 7.34 0.71 12.85
C ALA A 108 7.80 2.01 12.16
N GLU A 109 6.93 3.02 12.05
CA GLU A 109 7.29 4.34 11.55
C GLU A 109 8.28 5.05 12.49
N ARG A 110 8.07 4.96 13.81
CA ARG A 110 8.99 5.49 14.81
C ARG A 110 10.38 4.86 14.70
N LEU A 111 10.46 3.53 14.67
CA LEU A 111 11.73 2.79 14.54
C LEU A 111 12.47 3.13 13.24
N LYS A 112 11.74 3.24 12.12
CA LYS A 112 12.34 3.67 10.84
C LYS A 112 12.91 5.08 10.93
N LYS A 113 12.22 6.00 11.60
CA LYS A 113 12.69 7.36 11.80
C LYS A 113 13.96 7.38 12.67
N GLU A 114 13.94 6.68 13.80
CA GLU A 114 15.10 6.57 14.69
C GLU A 114 16.33 5.97 13.98
N LEU A 115 16.11 4.94 13.15
CA LEU A 115 17.15 4.35 12.32
C LEU A 115 17.73 5.36 11.33
N ASN A 116 16.88 6.11 10.64
CA ASN A 116 17.32 7.15 9.71
C ASN A 116 18.12 8.24 10.43
N ASP A 117 17.63 8.74 11.57
CA ASP A 117 18.29 9.77 12.36
C ASP A 117 19.67 9.28 12.86
N PHE A 118 19.75 8.01 13.29
CA PHE A 118 21.00 7.36 13.64
C PHE A 118 21.97 7.29 12.45
N PHE A 119 21.52 6.85 11.29
CA PHE A 119 22.36 6.80 10.09
C PHE A 119 22.88 8.18 9.70
N LEU A 120 22.00 9.18 9.62
CA LEU A 120 22.36 10.54 9.24
C LEU A 120 23.40 11.12 10.20
N LYS A 121 23.18 10.99 11.51
CA LYS A 121 24.12 11.46 12.54
C LYS A 121 25.49 10.79 12.42
N ASN A 122 25.54 9.46 12.30
CA ASN A 122 26.81 8.74 12.27
C ASN A 122 27.59 8.97 10.97
N LEU A 123 26.90 9.17 9.85
CA LEU A 123 27.52 9.48 8.55
C LEU A 123 27.88 10.96 8.39
N GLY A 124 27.47 11.83 9.32
CA GLY A 124 27.65 13.28 9.22
C GLY A 124 26.82 13.89 8.09
N LEU A 125 25.66 13.31 7.80
CA LEU A 125 24.77 13.74 6.73
C LEU A 125 23.60 14.53 7.30
N VAL A 126 23.17 15.56 6.57
CA VAL A 126 21.93 16.28 6.84
C VAL A 126 20.95 15.95 5.72
N TYR A 127 19.78 15.41 6.07
CA TYR A 127 18.74 15.23 5.07
C TYR A 127 18.15 16.60 4.72
N PRO A 128 18.19 17.01 3.44
CA PRO A 128 17.67 18.31 3.05
C PRO A 128 16.15 18.34 3.23
N GLU A 129 15.61 19.50 3.62
CA GLU A 129 14.15 19.66 3.69
C GLU A 129 13.47 19.34 2.34
N GLU A 130 12.37 18.60 2.41
CA GLU A 130 11.53 18.33 1.25
C GLU A 130 10.71 19.56 0.89
N LYS A 131 11.30 20.45 0.08
CA LYS A 131 10.55 21.50 -0.60
C LYS A 131 9.89 20.93 -1.85
N LYS A 132 8.55 21.03 -1.91
CA LYS A 132 7.78 20.71 -3.11
C LYS A 132 7.84 21.90 -4.06
N GLU A 133 8.78 21.87 -4.99
CA GLU A 133 8.80 22.82 -6.10
C GLU A 133 7.92 22.30 -7.25
N ASN A 134 6.93 23.11 -7.65
CA ASN A 134 6.07 22.81 -8.80
C ASN A 134 6.74 23.18 -10.13
N VAL A 135 7.67 24.14 -10.11
CA VAL A 135 8.42 24.63 -11.27
C VAL A 135 9.90 24.72 -10.88
N PHE A 136 10.78 24.28 -11.77
CA PHE A 136 12.23 24.39 -11.62
C PHE A 136 12.89 24.48 -12.99
N ILE A 137 14.09 25.04 -13.01
CA ILE A 137 14.95 25.08 -14.20
C ILE A 137 16.04 24.03 -14.02
N ALA A 138 16.32 23.27 -15.07
CA ALA A 138 17.39 22.29 -15.09
C ALA A 138 18.15 22.36 -16.42
N GLU A 139 19.47 22.32 -16.32
CA GLU A 139 20.35 22.01 -17.44
C GLU A 139 20.31 20.50 -17.66
N LEU A 140 20.02 20.10 -18.90
CA LEU A 140 19.93 18.69 -19.30
C LEU A 140 21.30 18.22 -19.80
N ASP A 141 21.59 16.95 -19.53
CA ASP A 141 22.72 16.23 -20.11
C ASP A 141 22.20 15.21 -21.15
N GLU A 142 22.81 14.03 -21.23
CA GLU A 142 22.37 12.93 -22.12
C GLU A 142 20.97 12.39 -21.78
N ARG A 143 20.43 12.64 -20.58
CA ARG A 143 19.14 12.09 -20.14
C ARG A 143 17.98 13.07 -20.35
N LEU A 144 17.06 12.77 -21.26
CA LEU A 144 15.85 13.59 -21.47
C LEU A 144 14.69 13.21 -20.53
N ASP A 145 14.90 13.24 -19.22
CA ASP A 145 13.87 12.94 -18.20
C ASP A 145 13.79 14.04 -17.13
N PRO A 146 12.75 14.90 -17.14
CA PRO A 146 12.59 15.97 -16.16
C PRO A 146 12.53 15.50 -14.70
N TYR A 147 12.05 14.27 -14.45
CA TYR A 147 11.98 13.76 -13.08
C TYR A 147 13.36 13.61 -12.45
N TYR A 148 14.34 13.16 -13.24
CA TYR A 148 15.72 12.98 -12.80
C TYR A 148 16.34 14.28 -12.28
N TYR A 149 16.04 15.42 -12.90
CA TYR A 149 16.63 16.71 -12.55
C TYR A 149 15.88 17.49 -11.46
N ARG A 150 14.86 16.91 -10.81
CA ARG A 150 14.13 17.59 -9.74
C ARG A 150 15.08 18.09 -8.64
N PRO A 151 14.94 19.34 -8.13
CA PRO A 151 15.89 19.95 -7.19
C PRO A 151 16.15 19.12 -5.93
N ARG A 152 15.14 18.39 -5.45
CA ARG A 152 15.29 17.46 -4.32
C ARG A 152 16.44 16.46 -4.49
N PHE A 153 16.68 15.95 -5.70
CA PHE A 153 17.75 14.97 -5.95
C PHE A 153 19.12 15.65 -5.91
N LYS A 154 19.24 16.87 -6.46
CA LYS A 154 20.45 17.68 -6.36
C LYS A 154 20.79 18.01 -4.89
N ARG A 155 19.79 18.34 -4.07
CA ARG A 155 19.98 18.58 -2.62
C ARG A 155 20.49 17.35 -1.89
N VAL A 156 19.88 16.19 -2.14
CA VAL A 156 20.31 14.91 -1.52
C VAL A 156 21.73 14.55 -1.96
N MET A 157 22.05 14.69 -3.25
CA MET A 157 23.43 14.45 -3.72
C MET A 157 24.43 15.46 -3.15
N GLY A 158 24.01 16.70 -2.94
CA GLY A 158 24.81 17.74 -2.29
C GLY A 158 25.11 17.42 -0.82
N SER A 159 24.16 16.88 -0.06
CA SER A 159 24.39 16.55 1.35
C SER A 159 25.41 15.43 1.55
N PHE A 160 25.53 14.50 0.59
CA PHE A 160 26.58 13.48 0.61
C PHE A 160 27.99 14.05 0.44
N ARG A 161 28.17 15.18 -0.28
CA ARG A 161 29.49 15.80 -0.48
C ARG A 161 30.05 16.45 0.80
N GLY A 162 29.18 16.78 1.76
CA GLY A 162 29.56 17.30 3.08
C GLY A 162 29.67 16.24 4.19
N GLY A 163 29.51 14.96 3.84
CA GLY A 163 29.53 13.86 4.80
C GLY A 163 30.91 13.55 5.39
N LYS A 164 30.94 12.82 6.50
CA LYS A 164 32.17 12.42 7.22
C LYS A 164 33.06 11.45 6.42
N PHE A 165 32.48 10.70 5.48
CA PHE A 165 33.13 9.59 4.78
C PHE A 165 33.13 9.81 3.27
N GLY A 166 34.15 9.26 2.58
CA GLY A 166 34.25 9.32 1.12
C GLY A 166 33.15 8.50 0.41
N LEU A 167 32.77 8.93 -0.80
CA LEU A 167 31.76 8.27 -1.62
C LEU A 167 32.40 7.30 -2.60
N LYS A 168 31.84 6.09 -2.72
CA LYS A 168 32.22 5.09 -3.74
C LYS A 168 30.99 4.71 -4.55
N LYS A 169 31.15 4.43 -5.85
CA LYS A 169 30.04 3.89 -6.65
C LYS A 169 29.76 2.47 -6.18
N LEU A 170 28.49 2.08 -6.16
CA LEU A 170 28.09 0.74 -5.72
C LEU A 170 28.83 -0.37 -6.49
N LYS A 171 29.08 -0.18 -7.81
CA LYS A 171 29.85 -1.10 -8.66
C LYS A 171 31.27 -1.41 -8.15
N GLU A 172 31.84 -0.53 -7.34
CA GLU A 172 33.20 -0.71 -6.78
C GLU A 172 33.20 -1.60 -5.53
N VAL A 173 32.03 -1.85 -4.94
CA VAL A 173 31.88 -2.64 -3.70
C VAL A 173 31.00 -3.89 -3.88
N ILE A 174 30.44 -4.11 -5.08
CA ILE A 174 29.65 -5.30 -5.40
C ILE A 174 30.29 -6.11 -6.51
N GLY A 175 30.11 -7.44 -6.45
CA GLY A 175 30.30 -8.33 -7.58
C GLY A 175 28.94 -8.90 -8.00
N PHE A 176 28.64 -8.92 -9.29
CA PHE A 176 27.46 -9.63 -9.78
C PHE A 176 27.75 -11.13 -9.78
N SER A 177 26.81 -11.93 -9.28
CA SER A 177 26.88 -13.38 -9.42
C SER A 177 26.81 -13.74 -10.91
N SER A 178 27.83 -14.42 -11.42
CA SER A 178 27.87 -14.97 -12.78
C SER A 178 27.05 -16.25 -12.95
N LYS A 179 26.42 -16.75 -11.87
CA LYS A 179 25.52 -17.91 -11.93
C LYS A 179 24.23 -17.55 -12.66
N GLN A 180 24.25 -17.64 -13.99
CA GLN A 180 23.04 -17.81 -14.77
C GLN A 180 22.57 -19.26 -14.58
N ILE A 181 21.39 -19.42 -14.01
CA ILE A 181 20.74 -20.73 -13.91
C ILE A 181 20.00 -20.92 -15.23
N ASP A 182 20.37 -21.94 -15.98
CA ASP A 182 19.57 -22.43 -17.10
C ASP A 182 18.65 -23.54 -16.57
N PRO A 183 17.35 -23.28 -16.38
CA PRO A 183 16.42 -24.27 -15.84
C PRO A 183 16.35 -25.54 -16.69
N LYS A 184 16.75 -25.49 -17.97
CA LYS A 184 16.81 -26.65 -18.85
C LYS A 184 18.02 -27.54 -18.57
N LYS A 185 19.14 -26.96 -18.10
CA LYS A 185 20.38 -27.70 -17.83
C LYS A 185 20.48 -28.18 -16.38
N GLU A 186 19.81 -27.52 -15.44
CA GLU A 186 19.88 -27.85 -14.01
C GLU A 186 18.48 -27.99 -13.36
N PRO A 187 17.62 -28.93 -13.82
CA PRO A 187 16.22 -29.02 -13.36
C PRO A 187 16.05 -29.43 -11.89
N ASN A 188 17.03 -30.11 -11.29
CA ASN A 188 16.95 -30.67 -9.92
C ASN A 188 17.71 -29.85 -8.87
N ARG A 189 18.20 -28.66 -9.22
CA ARG A 189 18.98 -27.85 -8.28
C ARG A 189 18.05 -27.22 -7.23
N VAL A 190 18.24 -27.58 -5.97
CA VAL A 190 17.53 -26.97 -4.85
C VAL A 190 18.10 -25.57 -4.59
N PHE A 191 17.26 -24.56 -4.73
CA PHE A 191 17.59 -23.17 -4.43
C PHE A 191 17.78 -23.02 -2.91
N LYS A 192 18.96 -22.60 -2.46
CA LYS A 192 19.22 -22.14 -1.09
C LYS A 192 19.28 -20.63 -1.06
#